data_AF-A0A497P3I8-F1
#
_entry.id   AF-A0A497P3I8-F1
#
_cell.length_a   1.000
_cell.length_b   1.000
_cell.length_c   1.000
_cell.angle_alpha   90.00
_cell.angle_beta   90.00
_cell.angle_gamma   90.00
#
_symmetry.space_group_name_H-M   'P 1'
#
loop_
_entity.id
_entity.type
_entity.pdbx_description
1 polymer ?
#
loop_
_entity_poly.entity_id
_entity_poly.type
_entity_poly.pdbx_seq_one_letter_code
_entity_poly.pdbx_strand_id
1 'polypeptide(L)'
;PVTDEIILSADVEGKEMAKENGPLVIRVADSMREIAGGKIVNSEGKMTEKDCWGRPARWVDYYGPVKDGGPINGIAAMDHPENIRHPTGWHVRGYGLFAANPFYDKKPEWPDQGPIYLSRARGDRFDMRYRIYIHRGDPWRGRVEERWQEWANPPKVEIQ
;
A
#
# COMPACT_ATOMS: atom_id res chain seq x y z
N PRO A 1 6.41 -31.85 -18.51
CA PRO A 1 5.64 -30.83 -17.76
C PRO A 1 6.39 -30.48 -16.47
N VAL A 2 6.98 -29.28 -16.39
CA VAL A 2 7.64 -28.83 -15.15
C VAL A 2 6.53 -28.52 -14.15
N THR A 3 6.37 -29.37 -13.15
CA THR A 3 5.30 -29.31 -12.12
C THR A 3 5.65 -28.40 -10.94
N ASP A 4 6.73 -27.61 -11.04
CA ASP A 4 7.37 -26.93 -9.90
C ASP A 4 7.34 -25.39 -9.97
N GLU A 5 6.55 -24.82 -10.88
CA GLU A 5 6.40 -23.36 -11.03
C GLU A 5 5.05 -22.88 -10.48
N ILE A 6 5.11 -21.88 -9.59
CA ILE A 6 3.94 -21.12 -9.14
C ILE A 6 3.92 -19.81 -9.93
N ILE A 7 2.82 -19.58 -10.64
CA ILE A 7 2.58 -18.34 -11.38
C ILE A 7 1.59 -17.50 -10.57
N LEU A 8 2.03 -16.33 -10.12
CA LEU A 8 1.15 -15.33 -9.53
C LEU A 8 0.86 -14.26 -10.59
N SER A 9 -0.39 -14.18 -11.03
CA SER A 9 -0.86 -13.16 -11.97
C SER A 9 -2.17 -12.53 -11.50
N ALA A 10 -2.47 -11.33 -12.03
CA ALA A 10 -3.67 -10.56 -11.66
C ALA A 10 -4.98 -11.26 -12.05
N ASP A 11 -4.94 -12.06 -13.13
CA ASP A 11 -6.07 -12.82 -13.65
C ASP A 11 -5.55 -13.90 -14.61
N VAL A 12 -5.43 -15.14 -14.15
CA VAL A 12 -5.02 -16.28 -14.99
C VAL A 12 -6.17 -16.82 -15.84
N GLU A 13 -7.42 -16.44 -15.54
CA GLU A 13 -8.63 -17.01 -16.15
C GLU A 13 -9.38 -16.06 -17.07
N GLY A 14 -8.94 -14.79 -17.20
CA GLY A 14 -9.63 -13.76 -17.97
C GLY A 14 -11.02 -13.40 -17.39
N LYS A 15 -11.25 -13.71 -16.10
CA LYS A 15 -12.49 -13.44 -15.38
C LYS A 15 -12.25 -12.23 -14.48
N GLU A 16 -12.17 -11.07 -15.11
CA GLU A 16 -11.85 -9.80 -14.46
C GLU A 16 -12.71 -9.54 -13.22
N MET A 17 -12.21 -9.66 -11.98
CA MET A 17 -12.98 -9.18 -10.82
C MET A 17 -12.19 -8.62 -9.63
N ALA A 18 -10.89 -8.89 -9.49
CA ALA A 18 -10.17 -8.40 -8.33
C ALA A 18 -9.50 -7.05 -8.67
N LYS A 19 -10.05 -5.96 -8.11
CA LYS A 19 -9.45 -4.61 -8.16
C LYS A 19 -8.52 -4.35 -6.96
N GLU A 20 -8.64 -5.16 -5.91
CA GLU A 20 -7.94 -5.10 -4.63
C GLU A 20 -7.10 -6.38 -4.49
N ASN A 21 -5.89 -6.41 -5.08
CA ASN A 21 -5.19 -7.68 -5.29
C ASN A 21 -4.03 -7.91 -4.33
N GLY A 22 -3.71 -6.95 -3.45
CA GLY A 22 -2.66 -7.14 -2.44
C GLY A 22 -3.17 -7.73 -1.13
N PRO A 23 -2.26 -8.33 -0.33
CA PRO A 23 -2.60 -9.02 0.91
C PRO A 23 -2.94 -8.07 2.06
N LEU A 24 -2.64 -6.76 1.94
CA LEU A 24 -2.96 -5.76 2.95
C LEU A 24 -4.08 -4.85 2.45
N VAL A 25 -5.25 -4.95 3.10
CA VAL A 25 -6.40 -4.07 2.90
C VAL A 25 -6.82 -3.48 4.24
N ILE A 26 -7.06 -2.17 4.28
CA ILE A 26 -7.45 -1.44 5.48
C ILE A 26 -8.74 -0.68 5.20
N ARG A 27 -9.64 -0.66 6.20
CA ARG A 27 -10.77 0.27 6.26
C ARG A 27 -10.64 1.19 7.46
N VAL A 28 -10.88 2.48 7.24
CA VAL A 28 -10.89 3.49 8.32
C VAL A 28 -12.29 3.70 8.89
N ALA A 29 -12.35 4.36 10.04
CA ALA A 29 -13.61 4.77 10.66
C ALA A 29 -14.44 5.67 9.73
N ASP A 30 -15.77 5.64 9.87
CA ASP A 30 -16.70 6.34 8.99
C ASP A 30 -16.46 7.85 8.92
N SER A 31 -16.10 8.47 10.04
CA SER A 31 -15.76 9.90 10.15
C SER A 31 -14.40 10.27 9.52
N MET A 32 -13.55 9.28 9.21
CA MET A 32 -12.26 9.49 8.55
C MET A 32 -12.31 9.28 7.04
N ARG A 33 -13.48 8.90 6.49
CA ARG A 33 -13.66 8.77 5.05
C ARG A 33 -13.53 10.14 4.40
N GLU A 34 -12.92 10.22 3.22
CA GLU A 34 -12.82 11.48 2.46
C GLU A 34 -14.20 12.09 2.20
N ILE A 35 -15.17 11.25 1.85
CA ILE A 35 -16.57 11.66 1.63
C ILE A 35 -17.25 12.21 2.89
N ALA A 36 -16.67 12.00 4.07
CA ALA A 36 -17.14 12.48 5.36
C ALA A 36 -16.24 13.60 5.94
N GLY A 37 -15.33 14.16 5.13
CA GLY A 37 -14.44 15.26 5.54
C GLY A 37 -13.05 14.82 6.00
N GLY A 38 -12.77 13.51 6.05
CA GLY A 38 -11.43 12.98 6.20
C GLY A 38 -10.53 13.31 5.01
N LYS A 39 -9.25 12.95 5.12
CA LYS A 39 -8.24 13.29 4.12
C LYS A 39 -7.41 12.07 3.76
N ILE A 40 -6.97 12.05 2.52
CA ILE A 40 -6.09 11.05 1.93
C ILE A 40 -4.86 11.76 1.42
N VAL A 41 -3.69 11.23 1.71
CA VAL A 41 -2.43 11.70 1.11
C VAL A 41 -1.46 10.54 0.92
N ASN A 42 -0.60 10.64 -0.08
CA ASN A 42 0.46 9.67 -0.31
C ASN A 42 1.86 10.29 -0.20
N SER A 43 2.88 9.44 -0.25
CA SER A 43 4.29 9.85 -0.14
C SER A 43 4.80 10.82 -1.21
N GLU A 44 4.05 10.97 -2.31
CA GLU A 44 4.35 11.87 -3.44
C GLU A 44 3.62 13.22 -3.30
N GLY A 45 2.96 13.45 -2.16
CA GLY A 45 2.21 14.67 -1.87
C GLY A 45 0.89 14.78 -2.63
N LYS A 46 0.44 13.71 -3.29
CA LYS A 46 -0.90 13.66 -3.91
C LYS A 46 -1.95 13.53 -2.82
N MET A 47 -3.08 14.17 -3.03
CA MET A 47 -4.20 14.19 -2.09
C MET A 47 -5.46 13.73 -2.81
N THR A 48 -6.43 13.21 -2.06
CA THR A 48 -7.72 12.68 -2.56
C THR A 48 -7.66 11.29 -3.21
N GLU A 49 -8.81 10.60 -3.28
CA GLU A 49 -8.96 9.37 -4.05
C GLU A 49 -8.49 9.56 -5.50
N LYS A 50 -8.93 10.66 -6.14
CA LYS A 50 -8.69 10.90 -7.57
C LYS A 50 -7.20 10.91 -7.92
N ASP A 51 -6.38 11.55 -7.08
CA ASP A 51 -4.96 11.69 -7.38
C ASP A 51 -4.11 10.57 -6.79
N CYS A 52 -4.62 9.80 -5.82
CA CYS A 52 -3.88 8.70 -5.19
C CYS A 52 -4.21 7.32 -5.77
N TRP A 53 -5.43 7.11 -6.27
CA TRP A 53 -5.86 5.80 -6.75
C TRP A 53 -4.96 5.30 -7.88
N GLY A 54 -4.42 4.09 -7.70
CA GLY A 54 -3.47 3.40 -8.56
C GLY A 54 -2.23 4.22 -8.91
N ARG A 55 -1.80 5.11 -8.03
CA ARG A 55 -0.49 5.77 -8.13
C ARG A 55 0.54 5.02 -7.29
N PRO A 56 1.80 4.94 -7.75
CA PRO A 56 2.85 4.36 -6.95
C PRO A 56 3.18 5.32 -5.81
N ALA A 57 3.34 4.78 -4.59
CA ALA A 57 3.75 5.56 -3.43
C ALA A 57 4.41 4.65 -2.37
N ARG A 58 5.37 5.19 -1.63
CA ARG A 58 6.02 4.50 -0.50
C ARG A 58 5.04 4.20 0.63
N TRP A 59 4.06 5.08 0.81
CA TRP A 59 2.98 4.95 1.78
C TRP A 59 1.75 5.74 1.34
N VAL A 60 0.59 5.34 1.88
CA VAL A 60 -0.67 6.08 1.82
C VAL A 60 -1.18 6.26 3.24
N ASP A 61 -1.65 7.47 3.55
CA ASP A 61 -2.19 7.85 4.85
C ASP A 61 -3.63 8.35 4.72
N TYR A 62 -4.46 7.91 5.66
CA TYR A 62 -5.79 8.45 5.88
C TYR A 62 -5.82 9.10 7.25
N TYR A 63 -6.24 10.36 7.31
CA TYR A 63 -6.35 11.08 8.58
C TYR A 63 -7.64 11.89 8.69
N GLY A 64 -8.09 12.05 9.93
CA GLY A 64 -9.33 12.72 10.26
C GLY A 64 -9.73 12.51 11.73
N PRO A 65 -10.85 13.09 12.17
CA PRO A 65 -11.41 12.78 13.47
C PRO A 65 -11.95 11.34 13.46
N VAL A 66 -11.60 10.54 14.47
CA VAL A 66 -12.13 9.16 14.64
C VAL A 66 -13.56 9.17 15.21
N LYS A 67 -13.91 10.25 15.91
CA LYS A 67 -15.23 10.56 16.44
C LYS A 67 -15.51 12.04 16.24
N ASP A 68 -16.78 12.42 16.12
CA ASP A 68 -17.18 13.82 15.93
C ASP A 68 -16.63 14.72 17.04
N GLY A 69 -16.03 15.85 16.63
CA GLY A 69 -15.37 16.80 17.54
C GLY A 69 -14.09 16.28 18.23
N GLY A 70 -13.64 15.07 17.90
CA GLY A 70 -12.42 14.48 18.44
C GLY A 70 -11.13 15.03 17.81
N PRO A 71 -9.97 14.70 18.39
CA PRO A 71 -8.68 15.06 17.79
C PRO A 71 -8.48 14.35 16.44
N ILE A 72 -7.70 14.98 15.56
CA ILE A 72 -7.24 14.36 14.32
C ILE A 72 -6.25 13.24 14.65
N ASN A 73 -6.46 12.08 14.04
CA ASN A 73 -5.54 10.95 14.06
C ASN A 73 -5.39 10.42 12.63
N GLY A 74 -4.32 9.69 12.37
CA GLY A 74 -4.03 9.10 11.08
C GLY A 74 -3.60 7.64 11.17
N ILE A 75 -3.77 6.97 10.04
CA ILE A 75 -3.30 5.61 9.81
C ILE A 75 -2.62 5.56 8.45
N ALA A 76 -1.33 5.25 8.48
CA ALA A 76 -0.51 5.05 7.30
C ALA A 76 -0.29 3.56 7.06
N ALA A 77 -0.40 3.15 5.81
CA ALA A 77 0.12 1.86 5.34
C ALA A 77 1.37 2.11 4.49
N MET A 78 2.41 1.32 4.74
CA MET A 78 3.76 1.53 4.20
C MET A 78 4.21 0.30 3.42
N ASP A 79 4.75 0.53 2.23
CA ASP A 79 5.32 -0.47 1.33
C ASP A 79 6.85 -0.52 1.51
N HIS A 80 7.43 -1.71 1.61
CA HIS A 80 8.88 -1.86 1.84
C HIS A 80 9.66 -1.87 0.51
N PRO A 81 10.88 -1.30 0.45
CA PRO A 81 11.73 -1.35 -0.75
C PRO A 81 12.08 -2.76 -1.27
N GLU A 82 12.01 -3.78 -0.41
CA GLU A 82 12.26 -5.17 -0.79
C GLU A 82 11.02 -5.88 -1.36
N ASN A 83 9.85 -5.23 -1.39
CA ASN A 83 8.67 -5.80 -2.01
C ASN A 83 8.80 -5.77 -3.54
N ILE A 84 8.19 -6.76 -4.19
CA ILE A 84 8.03 -6.72 -5.64
C ILE A 84 7.28 -5.46 -6.07
N ARG A 85 7.74 -4.84 -7.16
CA ARG A 85 7.11 -3.65 -7.76
C ARG A 85 7.02 -2.47 -6.78
N HIS A 86 7.94 -2.37 -5.82
CA HIS A 86 8.06 -1.19 -4.98
C HIS A 86 8.50 0.06 -5.79
N PRO A 87 7.93 1.25 -5.52
CA PRO A 87 6.73 1.47 -4.72
C PRO A 87 5.48 0.96 -5.45
N THR A 88 4.68 0.17 -4.74
CA THR A 88 3.48 -0.44 -5.31
C THR A 88 2.40 0.60 -5.65
N GLY A 89 1.53 0.27 -6.60
CA GLY A 89 0.31 1.02 -6.85
C GLY A 89 -0.69 0.83 -5.71
N TRP A 90 -1.38 1.88 -5.30
CA TRP A 90 -2.34 1.81 -4.19
C TRP A 90 -3.78 1.79 -4.67
N HIS A 91 -4.58 0.82 -4.20
CA HIS A 91 -6.03 0.88 -4.36
C HIS A 91 -6.60 1.79 -3.27
N VAL A 92 -6.82 3.06 -3.57
CA VAL A 92 -7.38 4.07 -2.65
C VAL A 92 -8.86 4.32 -2.97
N ARG A 93 -9.68 4.55 -1.94
CA ARG A 93 -11.08 4.95 -2.07
C ARG A 93 -11.50 5.98 -1.03
N GLY A 94 -12.21 7.01 -1.47
CA GLY A 94 -12.74 8.09 -0.64
C GLY A 94 -13.78 7.62 0.37
N TYR A 95 -14.38 6.44 0.17
CA TYR A 95 -15.23 5.78 1.16
C TYR A 95 -14.46 5.07 2.28
N GLY A 96 -13.13 5.21 2.34
CA GLY A 96 -12.31 4.79 3.49
C GLY A 96 -11.61 3.43 3.34
N LEU A 97 -11.52 2.88 2.14
CA LEU A 97 -10.72 1.68 1.88
C LEU A 97 -9.39 2.07 1.22
N PHE A 98 -8.31 1.45 1.67
CA PHE A 98 -7.04 1.50 0.97
C PHE A 98 -6.24 0.20 1.08
N ALA A 99 -5.56 -0.17 0.01
CA ALA A 99 -4.79 -1.40 -0.08
C ALA A 99 -3.52 -1.23 -0.92
N ALA A 100 -2.44 -1.87 -0.49
CA ALA A 100 -1.29 -2.09 -1.36
C ALA A 100 -1.73 -3.00 -2.51
N ASN A 101 -1.31 -2.73 -3.75
CA ASN A 101 -1.84 -3.44 -4.91
C ASN A 101 -0.75 -3.81 -5.93
N PRO A 102 0.22 -4.67 -5.55
CA PRO A 102 1.35 -5.00 -6.41
C PRO A 102 0.96 -5.82 -7.63
N PHE A 103 -0.24 -6.40 -7.66
CA PHE A 103 -0.73 -7.17 -8.80
C PHE A 103 -1.70 -6.40 -9.69
N TYR A 104 -1.86 -5.09 -9.49
CA TYR A 104 -2.71 -4.31 -10.38
C TYR A 104 -1.98 -3.93 -11.66
N ASP A 105 -2.52 -4.34 -12.80
CA ASP A 105 -1.97 -4.16 -14.14
C ASP A 105 -2.85 -3.28 -15.06
N LYS A 106 -4.05 -2.87 -14.60
CA LYS A 106 -5.06 -2.21 -15.43
C LYS A 106 -5.01 -0.68 -15.41
N LYS A 107 -3.82 -0.09 -15.43
CA LYS A 107 -3.67 1.36 -15.68
C LYS A 107 -3.07 1.56 -17.07
N PRO A 108 -3.76 2.25 -18.00
CA PRO A 108 -3.26 2.49 -19.36
C PRO A 108 -1.89 3.17 -19.40
N GLU A 109 -1.57 3.97 -18.38
CA GLU A 109 -0.28 4.65 -18.23
C GLU A 109 0.83 3.80 -17.59
N TRP A 110 0.57 2.57 -17.12
CA TRP A 110 1.59 1.69 -16.54
C TRP A 110 2.10 0.70 -17.61
N PRO A 111 3.40 0.40 -17.64
CA PRO A 111 3.88 -0.70 -18.45
C PRO A 111 3.32 -2.01 -17.92
N ASP A 112 3.03 -2.95 -18.82
CA ASP A 112 2.67 -4.32 -18.46
C ASP A 112 3.74 -4.87 -17.50
N GLN A 113 3.29 -5.31 -16.32
CA GLN A 113 4.16 -5.81 -15.27
C GLN A 113 4.38 -7.32 -15.38
N GLY A 114 3.65 -8.00 -16.27
CA GLY A 114 3.72 -9.43 -16.50
C GLY A 114 3.32 -10.31 -15.29
N PRO A 115 3.37 -11.63 -15.44
CA PRO A 115 3.25 -12.56 -14.33
C PRO A 115 4.50 -12.61 -13.45
N ILE A 116 4.34 -13.04 -12.20
CA ILE A 116 5.44 -13.35 -11.28
C ILE A 116 5.64 -14.86 -11.26
N TYR A 117 6.86 -15.32 -11.56
CA TYR A 117 7.22 -16.74 -11.57
C TYR A 117 8.05 -17.08 -10.34
N LEU A 118 7.61 -18.09 -9.60
CA LEU A 118 8.33 -18.64 -8.45
C LEU A 118 8.63 -20.12 -8.72
N SER A 119 9.88 -20.53 -8.56
CA SER A 119 10.25 -21.94 -8.64
C SER A 119 10.42 -22.54 -7.25
N ARG A 120 9.66 -23.61 -7.00
CA ARG A 120 9.85 -24.41 -5.79
C ARG A 120 11.21 -25.10 -5.76
N ALA A 121 11.69 -25.56 -6.91
CA ALA A 121 12.98 -26.24 -7.04
C ALA A 121 14.17 -25.31 -6.72
N ARG A 122 14.06 -24.01 -7.02
CA ARG A 122 15.06 -23.00 -6.64
C ARG A 122 14.91 -22.49 -5.21
N GLY A 123 13.82 -22.86 -4.53
CA GLY A 123 13.49 -22.33 -3.20
C GLY A 123 13.09 -20.86 -3.24
N ASP A 124 12.54 -20.37 -4.36
CA ASP A 124 12.10 -18.99 -4.50
C ASP A 124 11.04 -18.66 -3.45
N ARG A 125 11.14 -17.48 -2.83
CA ARG A 125 10.18 -16.97 -1.85
C ARG A 125 9.51 -15.72 -2.37
N PHE A 126 8.27 -15.53 -1.94
CA PHE A 126 7.50 -14.34 -2.23
C PHE A 126 7.16 -13.63 -0.92
N ASP A 127 8.10 -12.81 -0.47
CA ASP A 127 7.97 -12.07 0.76
C ASP A 127 7.34 -10.70 0.47
N MET A 128 6.31 -10.36 1.24
CA MET A 128 5.64 -9.06 1.18
C MET A 128 5.66 -8.44 2.57
N ARG A 129 6.25 -7.26 2.68
CA ARG A 129 6.51 -6.56 3.93
C ARG A 129 5.74 -5.27 3.94
N TYR A 130 4.83 -5.11 4.89
CA TYR A 130 4.07 -3.89 5.09
C TYR A 130 4.15 -3.45 6.54
N ARG A 131 4.12 -2.14 6.76
CA ARG A 131 3.98 -1.55 8.10
C ARG A 131 2.70 -0.74 8.16
N ILE A 132 1.94 -0.93 9.23
CA ILE A 132 0.83 -0.05 9.60
C ILE A 132 1.35 0.87 10.70
N TYR A 133 1.13 2.17 10.56
CA TYR A 133 1.53 3.16 11.55
C TYR A 133 0.34 4.05 11.91
N ILE A 134 -0.04 4.02 13.18
CA ILE A 134 -1.13 4.82 13.73
C ILE A 134 -0.49 6.02 14.45
N HIS A 135 -0.98 7.23 14.17
CA HIS A 135 -0.42 8.44 14.74
C HIS A 135 -1.46 9.49 15.08
N ARG A 136 -1.03 10.51 15.84
CA ARG A 136 -1.82 11.70 16.14
C ARG A 136 -1.54 12.77 15.08
N GLY A 137 -2.57 13.56 14.77
CA GLY A 137 -2.50 14.62 13.77
C GLY A 137 -2.46 14.11 12.33
N ASP A 138 -2.18 15.04 11.42
CA ASP A 138 -1.88 14.77 10.01
C ASP A 138 -0.52 14.03 9.85
N PRO A 139 -0.19 13.53 8.64
CA PRO A 139 1.02 12.75 8.42
C PRO A 139 2.33 13.53 8.61
N TRP A 140 2.32 14.86 8.49
CA TRP A 140 3.50 15.68 8.77
C TRP A 140 3.78 15.73 10.27
N ARG A 141 2.75 16.01 11.09
CA ARG A 141 2.84 15.96 12.56
C ARG A 141 3.09 14.54 13.07
N GLY A 142 2.51 13.54 12.41
CA GLY A 142 2.71 12.12 12.69
C GLY A 142 4.10 11.61 12.31
N ARG A 143 4.85 12.39 11.52
CA ARG A 143 6.18 12.08 10.98
C ARG A 143 6.19 10.77 10.18
N VAL A 144 5.17 10.58 9.35
CA VAL A 144 4.94 9.33 8.61
C VAL A 144 6.12 8.99 7.70
N GLU A 145 6.65 9.97 6.96
CA GLU A 145 7.84 9.76 6.12
C GLU A 145 9.05 9.33 6.94
N GLU A 146 9.31 9.98 8.09
CA GLU A 146 10.42 9.59 8.99
C GLU A 146 10.27 8.14 9.45
N ARG A 147 9.04 7.74 9.84
CA ARG A 147 8.76 6.35 10.27
C ARG A 147 8.88 5.33 9.16
N TRP A 148 8.62 5.72 7.91
CA TRP A 148 8.89 4.89 6.75
C TRP A 148 10.40 4.74 6.54
N GLN A 149 11.15 5.84 6.57
CA GLN A 149 12.61 5.83 6.38
C GLN A 149 13.33 4.98 7.43
N GLU A 150 12.97 5.12 8.71
CA GLU A 150 13.53 4.31 9.81
C GLU A 150 13.28 2.81 9.63
N TRP A 151 12.15 2.45 9.00
CA TRP A 151 11.79 1.06 8.76
C TRP A 151 12.49 0.47 7.54
N ALA A 152 12.47 1.24 6.45
CA ALA A 152 13.03 0.86 5.16
C ALA A 152 14.56 0.82 5.21
N ASN A 153 15.17 1.64 6.07
CA ASN A 153 16.60 1.77 6.25
C ASN A 153 16.96 1.69 7.74
N PRO A 154 16.79 0.51 8.38
CA PRO A 154 17.08 0.37 9.81
C PRO A 154 18.59 0.58 10.07
N PRO A 155 18.97 1.22 11.18
CA PRO A 155 20.38 1.43 11.52
C PRO A 155 21.08 0.08 11.69
N LYS A 156 22.29 -0.04 11.13
CA LYS A 156 23.17 -1.19 11.34
C LYS A 156 23.93 -0.97 12.65
N VAL A 157 23.84 -1.94 13.56
CA VAL A 157 24.57 -1.93 14.83
C VAL A 157 25.62 -3.04 14.77
N GLU A 158 26.89 -2.67 14.97
CA GLU A 158 27.98 -3.61 15.21
C GLU A 158 28.25 -3.64 16.71
N ILE A 159 28.15 -4.83 17.32
CA ILE A 159 28.50 -5.06 18.73
C ILE A 159 29.94 -5.55 18.74
N GLN A 160 30.82 -4.83 19.43
CA GLN A 160 32.21 -5.22 19.68
C GLN A 160 32.33 -6.17 20.87
#